data_AF-B3PFW9-F1
#
_entry.id   AF-B3PFW9-F1
#
_cell.length_a   1.000
_cell.length_b   1.000
_cell.length_c   1.000
_cell.angle_alpha   90.00
_cell.angle_beta   90.00
_cell.angle_gamma   90.00
#
_symmetry.space_group_name_H-M   'P 1'
#
loop_
_entity.id
_entity.type
_entity.pdbx_description
1 polymer ?
#
loop_
_entity_poly.entity_id
_entity_poly.type
_entity_poly.pdbx_seq_one_letter_code
_entity_poly.pdbx_strand_id
1 'polypeptide(L)'
;MQIFPAISCYLSRAALVMCLASASALNAVAEEPGKGKTAPFEVHYLTMMIDHHFSALRMTELAAGTEQRIASEVSPHDRVHPSPGFSATEPHAVLPEIKSLSRSANRMQREEILTAQKFLKEWYGVDYEPKLSEEARRDIATLEALQGAEFDKAFLKMFSQHHYQAAESSLQCLVARDLEHHDLHRYCENIMHAQVNEIDHMRHLACKHYEKCDIQPQHKKSRRHH
;
A
#
# COMPACT_ATOMS: atom_id res chain seq x y z
N MET A 1 26.71 1.99 -89.18
CA MET A 1 27.23 3.37 -89.12
C MET A 1 26.04 4.31 -89.04
N GLN A 2 25.90 5.08 -87.95
CA GLN A 2 25.09 6.33 -87.82
C GLN A 2 23.57 6.29 -88.14
N ILE A 3 22.68 7.21 -87.71
CA ILE A 3 22.50 8.04 -86.49
C ILE A 3 21.00 8.46 -86.43
N PHE A 4 20.51 8.80 -85.23
CA PHE A 4 19.25 9.47 -84.83
C PHE A 4 18.79 10.70 -85.70
N PRO A 5 17.50 11.16 -85.66
CA PRO A 5 16.78 11.75 -84.50
C PRO A 5 15.32 11.25 -84.29
N ALA A 6 14.62 11.35 -83.14
CA ALA A 6 14.65 12.14 -81.89
C ALA A 6 13.60 13.28 -81.78
N ILE A 7 13.16 13.55 -80.52
CA ILE A 7 12.24 14.61 -80.00
C ILE A 7 10.72 14.27 -80.17
N SER A 8 9.80 14.33 -79.18
CA SER A 8 9.85 14.62 -77.71
C SER A 8 8.58 14.19 -76.93
N CYS A 9 8.66 14.15 -75.57
CA CYS A 9 7.57 14.42 -74.57
C CYS A 9 6.35 13.47 -74.43
N TYR A 10 5.67 13.30 -73.28
CA TYR A 10 5.72 13.93 -71.93
C TYR A 10 5.52 12.90 -70.77
N LEU A 11 5.68 13.36 -69.52
CA LEU A 11 5.76 12.63 -68.24
C LEU A 11 4.43 12.00 -67.72
N SER A 12 4.53 10.97 -66.87
CA SER A 12 3.78 10.92 -65.59
C SER A 12 4.32 9.92 -64.53
N ARG A 13 4.83 10.53 -63.45
CA ARG A 13 4.84 10.12 -62.02
C ARG A 13 4.68 8.64 -61.64
N ALA A 14 5.75 8.07 -61.08
CA ALA A 14 5.67 6.93 -60.15
C ALA A 14 5.19 7.39 -58.76
N ALA A 15 4.40 6.56 -58.08
CA ALA A 15 4.02 6.74 -56.68
C ALA A 15 4.67 5.64 -55.82
N LEU A 16 5.55 6.02 -54.91
CA LEU A 16 6.24 5.13 -53.99
C LEU A 16 5.43 5.04 -52.68
N VAL A 17 4.76 3.92 -52.41
CA VAL A 17 4.09 3.70 -51.13
C VAL A 17 5.10 3.14 -50.13
N MET A 18 5.61 4.01 -49.25
CA MET A 18 6.46 3.65 -48.13
C MET A 18 5.61 3.61 -46.85
N CYS A 19 5.16 2.44 -46.44
CA CYS A 19 4.45 2.29 -45.16
C CYS A 19 5.43 2.46 -44.00
N LEU A 20 5.35 3.60 -43.33
CA LEU A 20 6.06 3.89 -42.08
C LEU A 20 5.50 3.03 -40.94
N ALA A 21 6.21 1.95 -40.60
CA ALA A 21 6.02 1.24 -39.35
C ALA A 21 6.86 1.90 -38.25
N SER A 22 6.27 2.83 -37.48
CA SER A 22 6.87 3.45 -36.28
C SER A 22 5.87 4.29 -35.49
N ALA A 23 5.38 3.79 -34.35
CA ALA A 23 5.07 4.56 -33.13
C ALA A 23 4.32 3.71 -32.08
N SER A 24 5.04 2.93 -31.27
CA SER A 24 4.46 2.28 -30.07
C SER A 24 5.41 2.25 -28.87
N ALA A 25 6.60 2.85 -28.98
CA ALA A 25 7.66 2.80 -27.97
C ALA A 25 7.58 3.92 -26.91
N LEU A 26 6.67 4.88 -27.04
CA LEU A 26 6.64 6.08 -26.18
C LEU A 26 6.05 5.86 -24.78
N ASN A 27 5.34 4.74 -24.55
CA ASN A 27 4.70 4.46 -23.25
C ASN A 27 5.59 3.64 -22.30
N ALA A 28 6.73 3.12 -22.76
CA ALA A 28 7.59 2.21 -21.97
C ALA A 28 8.60 2.93 -21.06
N VAL A 29 8.64 4.27 -21.06
CA VAL A 29 9.64 5.07 -20.33
C VAL A 29 9.16 5.45 -18.91
N ALA A 30 7.85 5.35 -18.63
CA ALA A 30 7.23 5.79 -17.37
C ALA A 30 7.15 4.71 -16.26
N GLU A 31 7.72 3.52 -16.50
CA GLU A 31 7.87 2.45 -15.49
C GLU A 31 9.29 2.37 -14.90
N GLU A 32 10.25 3.15 -15.41
CA GLU A 32 11.59 3.15 -14.83
C GLU A 32 11.57 3.71 -13.39
N PRO A 33 12.38 3.14 -12.47
CA PRO A 33 12.57 3.66 -11.12
C PRO A 33 12.87 5.15 -11.13
N GLY A 34 12.44 5.88 -10.11
CA GLY A 34 12.80 7.29 -9.98
C GLY A 34 14.31 7.49 -10.00
N LYS A 35 14.81 8.37 -10.87
CA LYS A 35 16.25 8.61 -11.04
C LYS A 35 16.67 9.91 -10.37
N GLY A 36 17.85 9.90 -9.74
CA GLY A 36 18.43 11.08 -9.12
C GLY A 36 17.74 11.48 -7.81
N LYS A 37 16.84 12.47 -7.85
CA LYS A 37 16.32 13.13 -6.64
C LYS A 37 15.14 12.40 -5.97
N THR A 38 14.38 11.60 -6.71
CA THR A 38 13.18 10.95 -6.16
C THR A 38 13.48 9.59 -5.52
N ALA A 39 14.45 8.81 -6.02
CA ALA A 39 14.85 7.52 -5.44
C ALA A 39 15.01 7.51 -3.90
N PRO A 40 15.68 8.48 -3.24
CA PRO A 40 15.78 8.50 -1.78
C PRO A 40 14.42 8.67 -1.08
N PHE A 41 13.50 9.41 -1.68
CA PHE A 41 12.12 9.57 -1.19
C PHE A 41 11.31 8.29 -1.39
N GLU A 42 11.39 7.70 -2.58
CA GLU A 42 10.65 6.48 -2.95
C GLU A 42 11.09 5.29 -2.07
N VAL A 43 12.40 5.09 -1.89
CA VAL A 43 12.97 4.09 -0.97
C VAL A 43 12.55 4.36 0.48
N HIS A 44 12.54 5.62 0.92
CA HIS A 44 12.11 5.96 2.28
C HIS A 44 10.63 5.67 2.50
N TYR A 45 9.76 6.06 1.58
CA TYR A 45 8.33 5.79 1.64
C TYR A 45 8.04 4.29 1.69
N LEU A 46 8.65 3.51 0.79
CA LEU A 46 8.46 2.06 0.73
C LEU A 46 8.93 1.35 2.01
N THR A 47 10.12 1.68 2.50
CA THR A 47 10.65 1.08 3.75
C THR A 47 9.84 1.47 4.99
N MET A 48 9.41 2.74 5.08
CA MET A 48 8.53 3.22 6.14
C MET A 48 7.17 2.50 6.10
N MET A 49 6.58 2.36 4.91
CA MET A 49 5.26 1.74 4.76
C MET A 49 5.30 0.24 5.08
N ILE A 50 6.40 -0.46 4.75
CA ILE A 50 6.63 -1.85 5.17
C ILE A 50 6.63 -1.99 6.70
N ASP A 51 7.42 -1.18 7.41
CA ASP A 51 7.47 -1.18 8.88
C ASP A 51 6.10 -0.83 9.50
N HIS A 52 5.40 0.14 8.90
CA HIS A 52 4.08 0.60 9.32
C HIS A 52 3.01 -0.50 9.18
N HIS A 53 2.91 -1.13 8.02
CA HIS A 53 2.01 -2.26 7.79
C HIS A 53 2.37 -3.47 8.67
N PHE A 54 3.66 -3.75 8.89
CA PHE A 54 4.08 -4.87 9.73
C PHE A 54 3.59 -4.74 11.19
N SER A 55 3.53 -3.51 11.73
CA SER A 55 2.90 -3.28 13.04
C SER A 55 1.39 -3.53 13.04
N ALA A 56 0.68 -3.13 11.98
CA ALA A 56 -0.74 -3.39 11.80
C ALA A 56 -1.07 -4.88 11.62
N LEU A 57 -0.16 -5.68 11.05
CA LEU A 57 -0.34 -7.13 11.00
C LEU A 57 -0.52 -7.69 12.42
N ARG A 58 0.34 -7.31 13.38
CA ARG A 58 0.17 -7.77 14.77
C ARG A 58 -1.09 -7.19 15.43
N MET A 59 -1.42 -5.92 15.19
CA MET A 59 -2.65 -5.32 15.75
C MET A 59 -3.91 -6.06 15.28
N THR A 60 -3.96 -6.43 13.99
CA THR A 60 -5.08 -7.17 13.39
C THR A 60 -5.09 -8.65 13.76
N GLU A 61 -3.92 -9.27 13.96
CA GLU A 61 -3.77 -10.62 14.54
C GLU A 61 -4.35 -10.69 15.96
N LEU A 62 -4.06 -9.72 16.82
CA LEU A 62 -4.64 -9.64 18.17
C LEU A 62 -6.18 -9.51 18.11
N ALA A 63 -6.71 -8.73 17.16
CA ALA A 63 -8.14 -8.52 17.01
C ALA A 63 -8.88 -9.75 16.46
N ALA A 64 -8.40 -10.31 15.35
CA ALA A 64 -9.03 -11.43 14.65
C ALA A 64 -8.72 -12.80 15.27
N GLY A 65 -7.63 -12.90 16.04
CA GLY A 65 -6.98 -14.16 16.39
C GLY A 65 -6.12 -14.68 15.23
N THR A 66 -5.25 -15.64 15.53
CA THR A 66 -4.47 -16.40 14.55
C THR A 66 -4.69 -17.89 14.77
N GLU A 67 -4.94 -18.65 13.70
CA GLU A 67 -5.19 -20.08 13.84
C GLU A 67 -3.92 -20.87 14.24
N GLN A 68 -3.96 -21.58 15.37
CA GLN A 68 -3.00 -22.66 15.68
C GLN A 68 -3.33 -23.98 14.97
N ARG A 69 -4.61 -24.18 14.62
CA ARG A 69 -5.12 -25.32 13.86
C ARG A 69 -6.26 -24.85 12.96
N ILE A 70 -6.39 -25.50 11.81
CA ILE A 70 -7.48 -25.28 10.85
C ILE A 70 -8.82 -25.49 11.55
N ALA A 71 -9.53 -24.39 11.83
CA ALA A 71 -10.92 -24.44 12.23
C ALA A 71 -11.78 -24.55 10.97
N SER A 72 -12.71 -25.51 10.93
CA SER A 72 -13.57 -25.75 9.76
C SER A 72 -14.59 -24.64 9.48
N GLU A 73 -14.74 -23.70 10.41
CA GLU A 73 -15.70 -22.59 10.34
C GLU A 73 -15.16 -21.36 9.59
N VAL A 74 -13.83 -21.25 9.42
CA VAL A 74 -13.18 -20.15 8.71
C VAL A 74 -12.66 -20.64 7.35
N SER A 75 -13.09 -19.96 6.29
CA SER A 75 -12.61 -20.17 4.92
C SER A 75 -11.07 -20.06 4.89
N PRO A 76 -10.34 -20.88 4.11
CA PRO A 76 -8.89 -20.72 3.93
C PRO A 76 -8.47 -19.30 3.54
N HIS A 77 -9.30 -18.58 2.79
CA HIS A 77 -9.08 -17.19 2.41
C HIS A 77 -9.26 -16.17 3.56
N ASP A 78 -9.92 -16.55 4.64
CA ASP A 78 -10.17 -15.72 5.82
C ASP A 78 -9.23 -16.04 6.99
N ARG A 79 -8.22 -16.89 6.78
CA ARG A 79 -7.25 -17.21 7.83
C ARG A 79 -6.26 -16.08 8.02
N VAL A 80 -5.98 -15.80 9.29
CA VAL A 80 -4.90 -14.91 9.72
C VAL A 80 -3.85 -15.77 10.39
N HIS A 81 -2.60 -15.61 9.95
CA HIS A 81 -1.44 -16.33 10.45
C HIS A 81 -0.57 -15.40 11.29
N PRO A 82 0.17 -15.91 12.30
CA PRO A 82 1.09 -15.09 13.08
C PRO A 82 2.19 -14.50 12.19
N SER A 83 2.48 -13.22 12.35
CA SER A 83 3.63 -12.60 11.67
C SER A 83 4.97 -13.09 12.25
N PRO A 84 6.06 -13.11 11.46
CA PRO A 84 7.38 -13.49 11.93
C PRO A 84 7.78 -12.80 13.23
N GLY A 85 8.29 -13.56 14.19
CA GLY A 85 8.67 -13.06 15.52
C GLY A 85 7.52 -12.98 16.54
N PHE A 86 6.27 -13.24 16.14
CA PHE A 86 5.12 -13.31 17.06
C PHE A 86 4.60 -14.74 17.24
N SER A 87 4.14 -15.03 18.46
CA SER A 87 3.39 -16.24 18.77
C SER A 87 1.94 -16.12 18.32
N ALA A 88 1.31 -17.26 18.07
CA ALA A 88 -0.12 -17.33 17.83
C ALA A 88 -0.93 -16.81 19.04
N THR A 89 -2.02 -16.13 18.74
CA THR A 89 -2.93 -15.49 19.70
C THR A 89 -4.38 -15.90 19.44
N GLU A 90 -5.15 -16.01 20.52
CA GLU A 90 -6.61 -16.06 20.44
C GLU A 90 -7.17 -14.66 20.06
N PRO A 91 -8.42 -14.55 19.57
CA PRO A 91 -9.04 -13.26 19.27
C PRO A 91 -9.35 -12.46 20.54
N HIS A 92 -8.72 -11.29 20.70
CA HIS A 92 -9.01 -10.38 21.81
C HIS A 92 -10.30 -9.58 21.59
N ALA A 93 -10.72 -9.37 20.34
CA ALA A 93 -11.95 -8.65 20.03
C ALA A 93 -13.20 -9.46 20.37
N VAL A 94 -14.32 -8.78 20.67
CA VAL A 94 -15.64 -9.46 20.82
C VAL A 94 -16.58 -9.18 19.67
N LEU A 95 -16.57 -7.98 19.09
CA LEU A 95 -17.42 -7.66 17.94
C LEU A 95 -17.04 -8.46 16.68
N PRO A 96 -17.97 -9.21 16.05
CA PRO A 96 -17.73 -9.92 14.79
C PRO A 96 -17.29 -8.99 13.66
N GLU A 97 -17.82 -7.76 13.61
CA GLU A 97 -17.43 -6.75 12.62
C GLU A 97 -15.95 -6.36 12.73
N ILE A 98 -15.41 -6.21 13.95
CA ILE A 98 -13.98 -5.91 14.17
C ILE A 98 -13.10 -7.08 13.71
N LYS A 99 -13.50 -8.32 14.01
CA LYS A 99 -12.79 -9.51 13.54
C LYS A 99 -12.77 -9.58 12.01
N SER A 100 -13.89 -9.25 11.36
CA SER A 100 -14.01 -9.25 9.90
C SER A 100 -13.19 -8.15 9.23
N LEU A 101 -13.22 -6.92 9.78
CA LEU A 101 -12.36 -5.82 9.36
C LEU A 101 -10.88 -6.22 9.47
N SER A 102 -10.48 -6.74 10.63
CA SER A 102 -9.09 -7.10 10.92
C SER A 102 -8.56 -8.20 10.00
N ARG A 103 -9.37 -9.21 9.65
CA ARG A 103 -8.99 -10.20 8.62
C ARG A 103 -8.74 -9.55 7.26
N SER A 104 -9.59 -8.62 6.84
CA SER A 104 -9.45 -7.95 5.54
C SER A 104 -8.20 -7.08 5.50
N ALA A 105 -8.02 -6.22 6.52
CA ALA A 105 -6.85 -5.36 6.66
C ALA A 105 -5.54 -6.17 6.74
N ASN A 106 -5.50 -7.28 7.48
CA ASN A 106 -4.31 -8.13 7.58
C ASN A 106 -3.87 -8.68 6.21
N ARG A 107 -4.81 -9.10 5.36
CA ARG A 107 -4.50 -9.59 4.01
C ARG A 107 -3.99 -8.49 3.10
N MET A 108 -4.73 -7.38 3.02
CA MET A 108 -4.36 -6.24 2.17
C MET A 108 -2.96 -5.71 2.54
N GLN A 109 -2.70 -5.53 3.83
CA GLN A 109 -1.41 -5.03 4.31
C GLN A 109 -0.26 -6.03 4.13
N ARG A 110 -0.53 -7.35 4.04
CA ARG A 110 0.47 -8.36 3.61
C ARG A 110 0.79 -8.23 2.12
N GLU A 111 -0.22 -8.04 1.27
CA GLU A 111 -0.05 -7.84 -0.17
C GLU A 111 0.70 -6.52 -0.46
N GLU A 112 0.41 -5.46 0.30
CA GLU A 112 1.08 -4.17 0.23
C GLU A 112 2.57 -4.28 0.63
N ILE A 113 2.90 -4.97 1.74
CA ILE A 113 4.30 -5.27 2.12
C ILE A 113 5.04 -5.99 0.99
N LEU A 114 4.45 -7.05 0.42
CA LEU A 114 5.09 -7.83 -0.65
C LEU A 114 5.29 -6.99 -1.91
N THR A 115 4.34 -6.10 -2.24
CA THR A 115 4.45 -5.16 -3.36
C THR A 115 5.58 -4.16 -3.12
N ALA A 116 5.67 -3.57 -1.92
CA ALA A 116 6.74 -2.64 -1.57
C ALA A 116 8.13 -3.30 -1.51
N GLN A 117 8.23 -4.55 -1.04
CA GLN A 117 9.48 -5.32 -1.08
C GLN A 117 9.90 -5.64 -2.52
N LYS A 118 8.95 -6.04 -3.38
CA LYS A 118 9.19 -6.24 -4.82
C LYS A 118 9.72 -4.96 -5.46
N PHE A 119 9.06 -3.84 -5.23
CA PHE A 119 9.47 -2.52 -5.70
C PHE A 119 10.90 -2.17 -5.23
N LEU A 120 11.20 -2.31 -3.93
CA LEU A 120 12.55 -2.06 -3.40
C LEU A 120 13.63 -2.91 -4.09
N LYS A 121 13.32 -4.19 -4.34
CA LYS A 121 14.24 -5.16 -4.92
C LYS A 121 14.48 -4.94 -6.40
N GLU A 122 13.41 -4.79 -7.19
CA GLU A 122 13.49 -4.66 -8.65
C GLU A 122 14.00 -3.29 -9.09
N TRP A 123 13.64 -2.23 -8.34
CA TRP A 123 13.90 -0.85 -8.77
C TRP A 123 15.21 -0.27 -8.23
N TYR A 124 15.62 -0.65 -7.02
CA TYR A 124 16.81 -0.10 -6.37
C TYR A 124 17.81 -1.18 -5.89
N GLY A 125 17.53 -2.46 -6.12
CA GLY A 125 18.36 -3.58 -5.64
C GLY A 125 18.35 -3.76 -4.12
N VAL A 126 17.43 -3.11 -3.41
CA VAL A 126 17.35 -3.10 -1.94
C VAL A 126 16.57 -4.33 -1.46
N ASP A 127 17.20 -5.11 -0.60
CA ASP A 127 16.53 -6.16 0.17
C ASP A 127 16.16 -5.60 1.54
N TYR A 128 14.87 -5.59 1.89
CA TYR A 128 14.39 -4.93 3.11
C TYR A 128 13.47 -5.83 3.93
N GLU A 129 13.94 -6.16 5.14
CA GLU A 129 13.17 -6.88 6.15
C GLU A 129 12.38 -5.91 7.04
N PRO A 130 11.08 -6.17 7.30
CA PRO A 130 10.23 -5.33 8.12
C PRO A 130 10.72 -5.21 9.57
N LYS A 131 10.52 -4.03 10.17
CA LYS A 131 10.91 -3.73 11.55
C LYS A 131 9.77 -3.07 12.30
N LEU A 132 9.77 -3.26 13.61
CA LEU A 132 8.89 -2.53 14.52
C LEU A 132 9.66 -1.36 15.12
N SER A 133 9.08 -0.17 15.03
CA SER A 133 9.53 0.99 15.80
C SER A 133 9.19 0.82 17.28
N GLU A 134 9.87 1.56 18.15
CA GLU A 134 9.56 1.56 19.59
C GLU A 134 8.16 2.10 19.90
N GLU A 135 7.57 2.90 18.99
CA GLU A 135 6.18 3.33 19.08
C GLU A 135 5.23 2.19 18.74
N ALA A 136 5.45 1.49 17.63
CA ALA A 136 4.69 0.30 17.25
C ALA A 136 4.72 -0.77 18.35
N ARG A 137 5.88 -1.05 18.97
CA ARG A 137 5.98 -1.99 20.09
C ARG A 137 5.09 -1.59 21.28
N ARG A 138 5.03 -0.31 21.63
CA ARG A 138 4.18 0.19 22.73
C ARG A 138 2.69 0.11 22.40
N ASP A 139 2.31 0.45 21.17
CA ASP A 139 0.91 0.41 20.74
C ASP A 139 0.42 -1.06 20.65
N ILE A 140 1.26 -1.98 20.15
CA ILE A 140 1.00 -3.43 20.17
C ILE A 140 0.86 -3.94 21.62
N ALA A 141 1.82 -3.64 22.50
CA ALA A 141 1.79 -4.10 23.90
C ALA A 141 0.57 -3.55 24.67
N THR A 142 0.09 -2.35 24.31
CA THR A 142 -1.13 -1.77 24.88
C THR A 142 -2.37 -2.55 24.47
N LEU A 143 -2.48 -2.97 23.21
CA LEU A 143 -3.58 -3.80 22.73
C LEU A 143 -3.50 -5.25 23.23
N GLU A 144 -2.30 -5.81 23.33
CA GLU A 144 -2.07 -7.18 23.82
C GLU A 144 -2.45 -7.35 25.31
N ALA A 145 -2.40 -6.27 26.10
CA ALA A 145 -2.87 -6.25 27.49
C ALA A 145 -4.41 -6.15 27.65
N LEU A 146 -5.17 -5.98 26.56
CA LEU A 146 -6.62 -5.76 26.58
C LEU A 146 -7.38 -6.92 25.92
N GLN A 147 -8.60 -7.17 26.40
CA GLN A 147 -9.54 -8.12 25.79
C GLN A 147 -10.97 -7.58 25.85
N GLY A 148 -11.86 -8.13 25.03
CA GLY A 148 -13.30 -7.84 25.05
C GLY A 148 -13.61 -6.40 24.65
N ALA A 149 -14.65 -5.82 25.26
CA ALA A 149 -15.13 -4.48 24.92
C ALA A 149 -14.08 -3.37 25.16
N GLU A 150 -13.11 -3.58 26.07
CA GLU A 150 -12.00 -2.62 26.25
C GLU A 150 -10.94 -2.75 25.15
N PHE A 151 -10.68 -3.96 24.66
CA PHE A 151 -9.89 -4.15 23.44
C PHE A 151 -10.56 -3.47 22.25
N ASP A 152 -11.84 -3.75 22.01
CA ASP A 152 -12.58 -3.19 20.86
C ASP A 152 -12.55 -1.65 20.84
N LYS A 153 -12.77 -1.01 22.00
CA LYS A 153 -12.68 0.46 22.16
C LYS A 153 -11.28 1.00 21.91
N ALA A 154 -10.24 0.28 22.35
CA ALA A 154 -8.85 0.69 22.17
C ALA A 154 -8.41 0.50 20.70
N PHE A 155 -8.70 -0.67 20.13
CA PHE A 155 -8.43 -1.02 18.75
C PHE A 155 -9.05 -0.02 17.78
N LEU A 156 -10.37 0.24 17.86
CA LEU A 156 -11.03 1.18 16.96
C LEU A 156 -10.41 2.59 17.00
N LYS A 157 -9.95 3.04 18.17
CA LYS A 157 -9.26 4.34 18.33
C LYS A 157 -7.83 4.31 17.76
N MET A 158 -7.05 3.30 18.15
CA MET A 158 -5.62 3.22 17.83
C MET A 158 -5.37 2.84 16.37
N PHE A 159 -6.19 1.95 15.82
CA PHE A 159 -6.09 1.52 14.42
C PHE A 159 -6.58 2.60 13.46
N SER A 160 -7.64 3.36 13.79
CA SER A 160 -8.00 4.59 13.05
C SER A 160 -6.86 5.62 13.03
N GLN A 161 -6.16 5.77 14.15
CA GLN A 161 -5.01 6.67 14.26
C GLN A 161 -3.81 6.21 13.43
N HIS A 162 -3.56 4.89 13.39
CA HIS A 162 -2.52 4.26 12.58
C HIS A 162 -2.81 4.41 11.08
N HIS A 163 -4.04 4.10 10.65
CA HIS A 163 -4.46 4.24 9.26
C HIS A 163 -4.32 5.67 8.75
N TYR A 164 -4.56 6.67 9.60
CA TYR A 164 -4.37 8.09 9.25
C TYR A 164 -2.89 8.43 8.97
N GLN A 165 -1.94 7.83 9.71
CA GLN A 165 -0.51 8.04 9.47
C GLN A 165 -0.06 7.46 8.13
N ALA A 166 -0.59 6.30 7.73
CA ALA A 166 -0.40 5.76 6.39
C ALA A 166 -1.05 6.65 5.31
N ALA A 167 -2.30 7.09 5.51
CA ALA A 167 -3.02 7.93 4.55
C ALA A 167 -2.32 9.29 4.32
N GLU A 168 -1.84 9.95 5.39
CA GLU A 168 -1.04 11.19 5.31
C GLU A 168 0.27 10.97 4.55
N SER A 169 0.98 9.87 4.84
CA SER A 169 2.24 9.53 4.15
C SER A 169 2.02 9.19 2.67
N SER A 170 0.92 8.51 2.35
CA SER A 170 0.53 8.16 0.99
C SER A 170 0.09 9.38 0.20
N LEU A 171 -0.60 10.34 0.83
CA LEU A 171 -0.88 11.63 0.24
C LEU A 171 0.41 12.41 -0.08
N GLN A 172 1.42 12.37 0.80
CA GLN A 172 2.73 12.96 0.53
C GLN A 172 3.43 12.31 -0.68
N CYS A 173 3.29 10.99 -0.88
CA CYS A 173 3.73 10.31 -2.10
C CYS A 173 3.00 10.84 -3.36
N LEU A 174 1.66 10.94 -3.32
CA LEU A 174 0.86 11.41 -4.46
C LEU A 174 1.16 12.85 -4.88
N VAL A 175 1.51 13.73 -3.94
CA VAL A 175 1.84 15.14 -4.22
C VAL A 175 3.36 15.40 -4.36
N ALA A 176 4.19 14.36 -4.33
CA ALA A 176 5.62 14.47 -4.54
C ALA A 176 5.89 14.95 -5.98
N ARG A 177 6.31 16.21 -6.11
CA ARG A 177 6.70 16.78 -7.40
C ARG A 177 7.88 15.97 -7.94
N ASP A 178 7.81 15.64 -9.22
CA ASP A 178 8.75 14.79 -9.97
C ASP A 178 8.50 13.25 -9.88
N LEU A 179 7.44 12.78 -9.20
CA LEU A 179 7.03 11.36 -9.26
C LEU A 179 6.29 11.05 -10.59
N GLU A 180 7.03 10.70 -11.64
CA GLU A 180 6.45 10.18 -12.90
C GLU A 180 6.18 8.67 -12.86
N HIS A 181 6.43 8.01 -11.72
CA HIS A 181 6.40 6.56 -11.61
C HIS A 181 4.99 6.00 -11.35
N HIS A 182 4.33 5.54 -12.41
CA HIS A 182 2.90 5.22 -12.38
C HIS A 182 2.50 4.11 -11.41
N ASP A 183 3.33 3.08 -11.25
CA ASP A 183 3.01 1.96 -10.33
C ASP A 183 3.17 2.36 -8.86
N LEU A 184 4.17 3.19 -8.53
CA LEU A 184 4.28 3.75 -7.19
C LEU A 184 3.15 4.74 -6.89
N HIS A 185 2.78 5.60 -7.86
CA HIS A 185 1.60 6.47 -7.72
C HIS A 185 0.33 5.66 -7.45
N ARG A 186 0.06 4.60 -8.22
CA ARG A 186 -1.09 3.71 -8.03
C ARG A 186 -1.07 3.01 -6.67
N TYR A 187 0.10 2.57 -6.22
CA TYR A 187 0.28 1.97 -4.89
C TYR A 187 -0.06 2.97 -3.76
N CYS A 188 0.42 4.21 -3.86
CA CYS A 188 0.10 5.28 -2.91
C CYS A 188 -1.40 5.69 -2.95
N GLU A 189 -2.00 5.72 -4.14
CA GLU A 189 -3.43 6.01 -4.35
C GLU A 189 -4.32 4.95 -3.69
N ASN A 190 -4.01 3.67 -3.94
CA ASN A 190 -4.74 2.54 -3.37
C ASN A 190 -4.68 2.54 -1.83
N ILE A 191 -3.50 2.72 -1.23
CA ILE A 191 -3.34 2.80 0.22
C ILE A 191 -4.14 3.98 0.77
N MET A 192 -3.99 5.19 0.20
CA MET A 192 -4.70 6.38 0.68
C MET A 192 -6.23 6.15 0.70
N HIS A 193 -6.79 5.59 -0.38
CA HIS A 193 -8.22 5.29 -0.44
C HIS A 193 -8.66 4.18 0.52
N ALA A 194 -7.91 3.07 0.62
CA ALA A 194 -8.22 1.98 1.54
C ALA A 194 -8.22 2.46 3.00
N GLN A 195 -7.15 3.12 3.41
CA GLN A 195 -6.97 3.60 4.78
C GLN A 195 -8.05 4.62 5.20
N VAL A 196 -8.44 5.54 4.30
CA VAL A 196 -9.54 6.49 4.56
C VAL A 196 -10.89 5.79 4.72
N ASN A 197 -11.20 4.83 3.85
CA ASN A 197 -12.46 4.06 3.94
C ASN A 197 -12.53 3.23 5.23
N GLU A 198 -11.41 2.66 5.67
CA GLU A 198 -11.34 1.87 6.91
C GLU A 198 -11.41 2.75 8.17
N ILE A 199 -10.87 3.98 8.15
CA ILE A 199 -11.09 4.98 9.20
C ILE A 199 -12.59 5.25 9.37
N ASP A 200 -13.31 5.53 8.29
CA ASP A 200 -14.75 5.83 8.39
C ASP A 200 -15.58 4.61 8.84
N HIS A 201 -15.19 3.40 8.42
CA HIS A 201 -15.79 2.16 8.93
C HIS A 201 -15.54 1.99 10.45
N MET A 202 -14.31 2.20 10.93
CA MET A 202 -14.00 2.13 12.36
C MET A 202 -14.73 3.19 13.19
N ARG A 203 -14.86 4.42 12.67
CA ARG A 203 -15.64 5.49 13.29
C ARG A 203 -17.13 5.13 13.37
N HIS A 204 -17.68 4.52 12.31
CA HIS A 204 -19.04 4.01 12.34
C HIS A 204 -19.23 2.91 13.40
N LEU A 205 -18.33 1.93 13.48
CA LEU A 205 -18.38 0.87 14.51
C LEU A 205 -18.28 1.44 15.93
N ALA A 206 -17.39 2.42 16.16
CA ALA A 206 -17.23 3.07 17.46
C ALA A 206 -18.47 3.87 17.89
N CYS A 207 -19.11 4.56 16.96
CA CYS A 207 -20.37 5.26 17.18
C CYS A 207 -21.52 4.28 17.47
N LYS A 208 -21.69 3.26 16.61
CA LYS A 208 -22.76 2.25 16.68
C LYS A 208 -22.74 1.42 17.96
N HIS A 209 -21.56 0.97 18.40
CA HIS A 209 -21.43 -0.02 19.48
C HIS A 209 -20.96 0.58 20.82
N TYR A 210 -20.35 1.76 20.81
CA TYR A 210 -19.75 2.38 22.01
C TYR A 210 -20.08 3.87 22.19
N GLU A 211 -21.00 4.43 21.42
CA GLU A 211 -21.42 5.84 21.45
C GLU A 211 -20.25 6.85 21.23
N LYS A 212 -19.14 6.39 20.66
CA LYS A 212 -17.93 7.18 20.39
C LYS A 212 -17.89 7.66 18.94
N CYS A 213 -18.76 8.61 18.61
CA CYS A 213 -18.90 9.13 17.26
C CYS A 213 -17.79 10.14 16.87
N ASP A 214 -17.23 10.86 17.84
CA ASP A 214 -16.19 11.87 17.63
C ASP A 214 -14.75 11.32 17.66
N ILE A 215 -14.55 10.04 17.27
CA ILE A 215 -13.20 9.56 17.01
C ILE A 215 -12.67 10.28 15.76
N GLN A 216 -11.78 11.23 16.00
CA GLN A 216 -11.00 11.93 14.98
C GLN A 216 -9.55 11.42 15.08
N PRO A 217 -8.97 10.86 14.02
CA PRO A 217 -7.53 10.67 13.97
C PRO A 217 -6.84 12.02 14.15
N GLN A 218 -5.87 12.09 15.05
CA GLN A 218 -5.14 13.33 15.34
C GLN A 218 -3.79 13.28 14.65
N HIS A 219 -3.41 14.36 13.96
CA HIS A 219 -2.01 14.55 13.60
C HIS A 219 -1.21 14.66 14.90
N LYS A 220 -0.48 13.60 15.28
CA LYS A 220 0.52 13.66 16.36
C LYS A 220 1.52 14.74 15.96
N LYS A 221 1.59 15.88 16.67
CA LYS A 221 2.55 16.93 16.37
C LYS A 221 3.95 16.34 16.43
N SER A 222 4.65 16.29 15.30
CA SER A 222 6.03 15.83 15.25
C SER A 222 6.84 16.63 16.27
N ARG A 223 7.42 15.92 17.24
CA ARG A 223 8.48 16.50 18.08
C ARG A 223 9.67 16.72 17.17
N ARG A 224 9.80 17.93 16.65
CA ARG A 224 11.05 18.41 16.04
C ARG A 224 12.16 18.24 17.07
N HIS A 225 12.97 17.20 16.90
CA HIS A 225 14.30 17.18 17.47
C HIS A 225 15.11 18.23 16.71
N HIS A 226 15.44 19.30 17.43
CA HIS A 226 16.44 20.29 17.05
C HIS A 226 17.85 19.72 17.27
#